data_AF-A0A483YUU4-F1
#
_entry.id   AF-A0A483YUU4-F1
#
_cell.length_a   1.000
_cell.length_b   1.000
_cell.length_c   1.000
_cell.angle_alpha   90.00
_cell.angle_beta   90.00
_cell.angle_gamma   90.00
#
_symmetry.space_group_name_H-M   'P 1'
#
loop_
_entity.id
_entity.type
_entity.pdbx_description
1 polymer ?
#
loop_
_entity_poly.entity_id
_entity_poly.type
_entity_poly.pdbx_seq_one_letter_code
_entity_poly.pdbx_strand_id
1 'polypeptide(L)' 'MSDTVNEAIKRAICIAGSQTELARKTGVNQSTVSKWLNGAEIGSRFIKSIVIATDGQVSASEILNSISHR' A
#
# COMPACT_ATOMS: atom_id res chain seq x y z
N MET A 1 -1.46 20.76 -3.49
CA MET A 1 -0.97 19.63 -2.66
C MET A 1 -2.06 18.58 -2.75
N SER A 2 -1.76 17.40 -3.30
CA SER A 2 -2.78 16.49 -3.81
C SER A 2 -3.57 15.80 -2.68
N ASP A 3 -4.86 16.09 -2.56
CA ASP A 3 -5.78 15.57 -1.55
C ASP A 3 -6.23 14.11 -1.81
N THR A 4 -5.31 13.16 -1.97
CA THR A 4 -5.72 11.77 -2.26
C THR A 4 -4.81 10.74 -1.60
N VAL A 5 -4.79 10.79 -0.27
CA VAL A 5 -4.23 9.73 0.56
C VAL A 5 -4.92 8.40 0.20
N ASN A 6 -4.14 7.39 -0.19
CA ASN A 6 -4.64 6.04 -0.40
C ASN A 6 -4.88 5.37 0.95
N GLU A 7 -6.14 5.33 1.40
CA GLU A 7 -6.51 4.80 2.72
C GLU A 7 -6.16 3.31 2.90
N ALA A 8 -6.21 2.49 1.84
CA ALA A 8 -5.78 1.09 1.91
C ALA A 8 -4.28 0.98 2.23
N ILE A 9 -3.46 1.83 1.60
CA ILE A 9 -2.01 1.88 1.85
C ILE A 9 -1.70 2.49 3.21
N LYS A 10 -2.43 3.52 3.62
CA LYS A 10 -2.31 4.11 4.96
C LYS A 10 -2.58 3.05 6.03
N ARG A 11 -3.62 2.23 5.87
CA ARG A 11 -3.92 1.14 6.81
C ARG A 11 -2.84 0.06 6.78
N ALA A 12 -2.34 -0.31 5.60
CA ALA A 12 -1.22 -1.24 5.47
C ALA A 12 0.05 -0.74 6.19
N ILE A 13 0.35 0.56 6.11
CA ILE A 13 1.46 1.21 6.83
C ILE A 13 1.25 1.10 8.34
N CYS A 14 0.05 1.36 8.85
CA CYS A 14 -0.26 1.24 10.28
C CYS A 14 -0.07 -0.20 10.79
N ILE A 15 -0.53 -1.19 10.03
CA ILE A 15 -0.38 -2.62 10.39
C ILE A 15 1.08 -3.07 10.32
N ALA A 16 1.81 -2.65 9.28
CA ALA A 16 3.23 -2.95 9.16
C ALA A 16 4.11 -2.18 10.17
N GLY A 17 3.60 -1.09 10.74
CA GLY A 17 4.25 -0.23 11.73
C GLY A 17 4.86 1.06 11.15
N SER A 18 5.33 1.05 9.90
CA SER A 18 5.82 2.24 9.21
C SER A 18 5.90 2.04 7.69
N GLN A 19 6.14 3.11 6.93
CA GLN A 19 6.39 3.00 5.49
C GLN A 19 7.66 2.19 5.19
N THR A 20 8.69 2.31 6.03
CA THR A 20 9.95 1.55 5.92
C THR A 20 9.72 0.08 6.18
N GLU A 21 8.92 -0.28 7.20
CA GLU A 21 8.62 -1.69 7.47
C GLU A 21 7.73 -2.32 6.40
N LEU A 22 6.73 -1.59 5.90
CA LEU A 22 5.94 -2.06 4.77
C LEU A 22 6.82 -2.28 3.54
N ALA A 23 7.74 -1.36 3.27
CA ALA A 23 8.70 -1.47 2.17
C ALA A 23 9.60 -2.70 2.31
N ARG A 24 10.15 -2.93 3.52
CA ARG A 24 10.96 -4.11 3.85
C ARG A 24 10.20 -5.41 3.64
N LYS A 25 8.95 -5.50 4.13
CA LYS A 25 8.11 -6.70 3.97
C LYS A 25 7.69 -6.96 2.52
N THR A 26 7.58 -5.91 1.72
CA THR A 26 7.13 -6.01 0.32
C THR A 26 8.27 -6.06 -0.71
N GLY A 27 9.53 -5.87 -0.27
CA GLY A 27 10.71 -5.91 -1.12
C GLY A 27 10.87 -4.68 -2.03
N VAL A 28 10.38 -3.52 -1.59
CA VAL A 28 10.50 -2.24 -2.32
C VAL A 28 11.21 -1.20 -1.45
N ASN A 29 11.46 -0.01 -2.02
CA ASN A 29 11.98 1.13 -1.27
C ASN A 29 10.85 1.89 -0.57
N GLN A 30 11.17 2.57 0.54
CA GLN A 30 10.20 3.39 1.28
C GLN A 30 9.59 4.49 0.41
N SER A 31 10.33 5.05 -0.55
CA SER A 31 9.81 6.04 -1.50
C SER A 31 8.73 5.48 -2.42
N THR A 32 8.78 4.19 -2.75
CA THR A 32 7.71 3.50 -3.50
C THR A 32 6.43 3.44 -2.67
N VAL A 33 6.53 3.13 -1.37
CA VAL A 33 5.39 3.13 -0.45
C VAL A 33 4.80 4.54 -0.29
N SER A 34 5.65 5.56 -0.18
CA SER A 34 5.22 6.96 -0.15
C SER A 34 4.46 7.35 -1.42
N LYS A 35 4.93 6.92 -2.59
CA LYS A 35 4.22 7.12 -3.86
C LYS A 35 2.84 6.44 -3.84
N TRP A 36 2.74 5.20 -3.39
CA TRP A 36 1.44 4.52 -3.26
C TRP A 36 0.49 5.22 -2.28
N LEU A 37 1.02 5.70 -1.15
CA LEU A 37 0.25 6.47 -0.16
C LEU A 37 -0.30 7.77 -0.78
N ASN A 38 0.51 8.45 -1.59
CA ASN A 38 0.11 9.65 -2.32
C ASN A 38 -0.56 9.31 -3.66
N GLY A 39 -0.83 8.04 -3.91
CA GLY A 39 -1.73 7.61 -4.94
C GLY A 39 -1.17 7.32 -6.32
N ALA A 40 0.13 7.08 -6.40
CA ALA A 40 0.70 6.41 -7.57
C ALA A 40 0.11 5.00 -7.74
N GLU A 41 0.15 4.53 -8.98
CA GLU A 41 -0.27 3.19 -9.36
C GLU A 41 0.46 2.10 -8.57
N ILE A 42 -0.29 1.07 -8.17
CA ILE A 42 0.23 -0.12 -7.51
C ILE A 42 0.16 -1.26 -8.51
N GLY A 43 1.31 -1.68 -9.05
CA GLY A 43 1.37 -2.81 -9.96
C GLY A 43 0.85 -4.09 -9.30
N SER A 44 0.08 -4.89 -10.05
CA SER A 44 -0.57 -6.13 -9.58
C SER A 44 0.37 -7.10 -8.85
N ARG A 45 1.65 -7.15 -9.28
CA ARG A 45 2.72 -7.94 -8.65
C ARG A 45 2.95 -7.63 -7.16
N PHE A 46 2.60 -6.42 -6.70
CA PHE A 46 2.80 -6.00 -5.30
C PHE A 46 1.58 -6.25 -4.42
N ILE A 47 0.39 -6.45 -5.00
CA ILE A 47 -0.85 -6.63 -4.25
C ILE A 47 -0.72 -7.82 -3.30
N LYS A 48 -0.26 -8.96 -3.80
CA LYS A 48 -0.05 -10.17 -2.98
C LYS A 48 0.94 -9.92 -1.84
N SER A 49 2.03 -9.18 -2.10
CA SER A 49 3.03 -8.86 -1.08
C SER A 49 2.48 -7.96 0.01
N ILE A 50 1.60 -7.00 -0.33
CA ILE A 50 0.95 -6.10 0.65
C ILE A 50 -0.04 -6.90 1.53
N VAL A 51 -0.82 -7.80 0.93
CA VAL A 51 -1.73 -8.70 1.66
C VAL A 51 -0.94 -9.54 2.67
N ILE A 52 0.19 -10.13 2.25
CA ILE A 52 1.07 -10.92 3.13
C ILE A 52 1.70 -10.02 4.22
N ALA A 53 2.19 -8.83 3.86
CA ALA A 53 2.84 -7.91 4.80
C ALA A 53 1.92 -7.42 5.93
N THR A 54 0.60 -7.51 5.72
CA THR A 54 -0.46 -7.11 6.64
C THR A 54 -1.19 -8.31 7.26
N ASP A 55 -0.66 -9.52 7.10
CA ASP A 55 -1.26 -10.76 7.60
C ASP A 55 -2.72 -10.94 7.13
N GLY A 56 -3.03 -10.48 5.92
CA GLY A 56 -4.37 -10.55 5.32
C GLY A 56 -5.36 -9.47 5.80
N GLN A 57 -4.97 -8.61 6.74
CA GLN A 57 -5.84 -7.56 7.27
C GLN A 57 -6.18 -6.48 6.24
N VAL A 58 -5.33 -6.27 5.23
CA VAL A 58 -5.66 -5.49 4.03
C VAL A 58 -5.83 -6.47 2.88
N SER A 59 -7.02 -6.52 2.29
CA SER A 59 -7.34 -7.47 1.24
C SER A 59 -6.93 -6.98 -0.15
N ALA A 60 -6.79 -7.91 -1.11
CA ALA A 60 -6.52 -7.55 -2.49
C ALA A 60 -7.63 -6.68 -3.11
N SER A 61 -8.90 -6.95 -2.77
CA SER A 61 -10.03 -6.17 -3.27
C SER A 61 -10.01 -4.74 -2.75
N GLU A 62 -9.60 -4.52 -1.49
CA GLU A 62 -9.45 -3.19 -0.93
C GLU A 62 -8.37 -2.38 -1.65
N ILE A 63 -7.22 -3.00 -1.95
CA ILE A 63 -6.14 -2.38 -2.70
C ILE A 63 -6.59 -2.05 -4.13
N LEU A 64 -7.29 -2.97 -4.80
CA LEU A 64 -7.80 -2.73 -6.15
C LEU A 64 -8.84 -1.59 -6.18
N ASN A 65 -9.75 -1.55 -5.22
CA ASN A 65 -10.76 -0.50 -5.10
C ASN A 65 -10.13 0.87 -4.84
N SER A 66 -8.99 0.94 -4.14
CA SER A 66 -8.28 2.21 -3.90
C SER A 66 -7.52 2.75 -5.11
N ILE A 67 -7.39 1.94 -6.17
CA ILE A 67 -6.82 2.33 -7.46
C ILE A 67 -7.94 2.77 -8.43
N SER A 68 -9.09 2.08 -8.42
CA SER A 68 -10.19 2.35 -9.37
C SER A 68 -11.01 3.62 -9.10
N HIS A 69 -10.99 4.18 -7.89
CA HIS A 69 -11.80 5.37 -7.53
C HIS A 69 -10.99 6.68 -7.57
N ARG A 70 -10.19 6.90 -8.61
CA ARG A 70 -9.35 8.10 -8.79
C ARG A 70 -9.80 8.95 -9.97
#